data_AF-A0A915YH94-F1
#
_entry.id   AF-A0A915YH94-F1
#
_cell.length_a   1.000
_cell.length_b   1.000
_cell.length_c   1.000
_cell.angle_alpha   90.00
_cell.angle_beta   90.00
_cell.angle_gamma   90.00
#
_symmetry.space_group_name_H-M   'P 1'
#
loop_
_entity.id
_entity.type
_entity.pdbx_description
1 polymer ?
#
loop_
_entity_poly.entity_id
_entity_poly.type
_entity_poly.pdbx_seq_one_letter_code
_entity_poly.pdbx_strand_id
1 'polypeptide(L)'
;MDYICTFLNSIHGLELNFNIDDFLFEDLNLKIKNESKIIDQFYKSPILKITGSAQYQKSIQLKSYLWSEFPAPKKDFNEKIILAHLLKLSTIFSNAAWIVKDNSVRFELGHFQYTDGKFVTIHSNIRHSLYTNCLGDKEVTNFSEPEITEAIKYFNFFFNLKSSIDDSEPEMTHAQANRIKRAYYFIDSARTSFDIGTKVSLYCSAFECLFSISNSELTHRLSETVANFLENSFTEKKDIYNKMKKIYSLRSSITHGSGIKRALLTNNSLKLKKIGRDCDNILRRCLEKIIADDTLTSMYSDNNNDIITTYLTDLNFK
;
A
#
# COMPACT_ATOMS: atom_id res chain seq x y z
N MET A 1 -10.93 29.54 -20.51
CA MET A 1 -10.80 28.25 -21.20
C MET A 1 -9.95 27.39 -20.31
N ASP A 2 -10.52 26.31 -19.82
CA ASP A 2 -9.85 25.38 -18.91
C ASP A 2 -9.00 24.39 -19.72
N TYR A 3 -8.00 23.80 -19.08
CA TYR A 3 -7.31 22.67 -19.65
C TYR A 3 -8.16 21.42 -19.51
N ILE A 4 -8.23 20.59 -20.54
CA ILE A 4 -8.71 19.21 -20.41
C ILE A 4 -7.49 18.37 -20.06
N CYS A 5 -7.50 17.79 -18.86
CA CYS A 5 -6.43 17.00 -18.33
C CYS A 5 -6.75 15.51 -18.42
N THR A 6 -5.75 14.70 -18.73
CA THR A 6 -5.88 13.25 -18.81
C THR A 6 -4.68 12.59 -18.16
N PHE A 7 -4.93 11.62 -17.29
CA PHE A 7 -3.89 10.84 -16.62
C PHE A 7 -4.04 9.36 -16.95
N LEU A 8 -2.91 8.72 -17.23
CA LEU A 8 -2.81 7.30 -17.46
C LEU A 8 -1.63 6.74 -16.65
N ASN A 9 -1.88 5.73 -15.84
CA ASN A 9 -0.82 4.99 -15.16
C ASN A 9 -1.11 3.49 -15.19
N SER A 10 -0.27 2.74 -15.90
CA SER A 10 -0.47 1.32 -16.13
C SER A 10 -0.23 0.51 -14.85
N ILE A 11 -1.16 -0.38 -14.52
CA ILE A 11 -1.09 -1.20 -13.31
C ILE A 11 -0.34 -2.49 -13.65
N HIS A 12 0.74 -2.74 -12.93
CA HIS A 12 1.49 -4.00 -12.99
C HIS A 12 1.07 -4.92 -11.85
N GLY A 13 1.12 -6.24 -12.09
CA GLY A 13 0.86 -7.24 -11.05
C GLY A 13 -0.62 -7.43 -10.69
N LEU A 14 -1.53 -6.77 -11.43
CA LEU A 14 -2.98 -6.88 -11.30
C LEU A 14 -3.57 -7.46 -12.59
N GLU A 15 -4.43 -8.45 -12.48
CA GLU A 15 -5.25 -8.94 -13.58
C GLU A 15 -6.74 -8.88 -13.21
N LEU A 16 -7.54 -8.36 -14.15
CA LEU A 16 -8.97 -8.12 -13.99
C LEU A 16 -9.71 -8.71 -15.19
N ASN A 17 -10.75 -9.49 -14.91
CA ASN A 17 -11.58 -10.15 -15.93
C ASN A 17 -12.98 -9.51 -16.06
N PHE A 18 -13.18 -8.35 -15.44
CA PHE A 18 -14.44 -7.59 -15.40
C PHE A 18 -14.13 -6.10 -15.50
N ASN A 19 -15.12 -5.29 -15.85
CA ASN A 19 -14.99 -3.84 -15.89
C ASN A 19 -15.35 -3.25 -14.53
N ILE A 20 -14.64 -2.19 -14.13
CA ILE A 20 -14.93 -1.43 -12.92
C ILE A 20 -15.45 -0.06 -13.36
N ASP A 21 -16.63 0.31 -12.86
CA ASP A 21 -17.21 1.62 -13.13
C ASP A 21 -17.14 2.59 -11.94
N ASP A 22 -16.86 2.05 -10.75
CA ASP A 22 -16.68 2.79 -9.51
C ASP A 22 -15.49 3.75 -9.58
N PHE A 23 -15.67 4.90 -8.94
CA PHE A 23 -14.60 5.88 -8.77
C PHE A 23 -13.70 5.46 -7.62
N LEU A 24 -12.39 5.51 -7.85
CA LEU A 24 -11.41 5.52 -6.77
C LEU A 24 -11.40 6.87 -6.08
N PHE A 25 -11.44 7.96 -6.86
CA PHE A 25 -11.43 9.31 -6.32
C PHE A 25 -12.30 10.22 -7.19
N GLU A 26 -13.41 10.69 -6.64
CA GLU A 26 -14.45 11.41 -7.38
C GLU A 26 -13.98 12.79 -7.87
N ASP A 27 -13.27 13.57 -7.05
CA ASP A 27 -12.88 14.94 -7.39
C ASP A 27 -12.04 15.03 -8.68
N LEU A 28 -11.25 14.00 -8.99
CA LEU A 28 -10.43 13.91 -10.20
C LEU A 28 -10.94 12.87 -11.20
N ASN A 29 -12.14 12.32 -11.02
CA ASN A 29 -12.68 11.24 -11.85
C ASN A 29 -11.70 10.05 -12.00
N LEU A 30 -10.95 9.71 -10.96
CA LEU A 30 -9.96 8.64 -11.01
C LEU A 30 -10.65 7.28 -10.95
N LYS A 31 -10.40 6.42 -11.94
CA LYS A 31 -11.00 5.09 -12.09
C LYS A 31 -9.96 4.04 -12.44
N ILE A 32 -10.28 2.78 -12.13
CA ILE A 32 -9.59 1.63 -12.69
C ILE A 32 -10.30 1.25 -13.98
N LYS A 33 -9.54 1.06 -15.05
CA LYS A 33 -10.06 0.70 -16.36
C LYS A 33 -9.18 -0.38 -17.00
N ASN A 34 -9.77 -1.16 -17.89
CA ASN A 34 -9.11 -2.29 -18.55
C ASN A 34 -9.45 -2.45 -20.04
N GLU A 35 -10.12 -1.46 -20.63
CA GLU A 35 -10.47 -1.42 -22.05
C GLU A 35 -9.27 -0.99 -22.91
N SER A 36 -8.90 -1.76 -23.95
CA SER A 36 -7.78 -1.37 -24.83
C SER A 36 -7.98 -0.04 -25.56
N LYS A 37 -9.25 0.33 -25.84
CA LYS A 37 -9.61 1.57 -26.56
C LYS A 37 -9.13 2.84 -25.85
N ILE A 38 -9.06 2.85 -24.52
CA ILE A 38 -8.60 4.02 -23.75
C ILE A 38 -7.11 4.24 -23.98
N ILE A 39 -6.32 3.17 -24.09
CA ILE A 39 -4.88 3.25 -24.42
C ILE A 39 -4.69 3.84 -25.82
N ASP A 40 -5.47 3.37 -26.80
CA ASP A 40 -5.44 3.91 -28.16
C ASP A 40 -5.85 5.39 -28.20
N GLN A 41 -6.81 5.80 -27.37
CA GLN A 41 -7.24 7.18 -27.24
C GLN A 41 -6.17 8.07 -26.61
N PHE A 42 -5.51 7.60 -25.55
CA PHE A 42 -4.47 8.36 -24.86
C PHE A 42 -3.23 8.57 -25.72
N TYR A 43 -2.75 7.51 -26.37
CA TYR A 43 -1.56 7.56 -27.22
C TYR A 43 -1.88 7.97 -28.68
N LYS A 44 -2.93 8.77 -28.93
CA LYS A 44 -3.13 9.34 -30.28
C LYS A 44 -1.99 10.28 -30.66
N SER A 45 -1.67 10.39 -31.96
CA SER A 45 -0.69 11.37 -32.42
C SER A 45 -1.15 12.79 -32.03
N PRO A 46 -0.28 13.66 -31.48
CA PRO A 46 1.18 13.57 -31.43
C PRO A 46 1.78 12.82 -30.22
N ILE A 47 0.98 12.42 -29.23
CA ILE A 47 1.44 11.86 -27.95
C ILE A 47 2.35 10.64 -28.12
N LEU A 48 1.95 9.67 -28.96
CA LEU A 48 2.75 8.48 -29.25
C LEU A 48 4.17 8.80 -29.75
N LYS A 49 4.31 9.89 -30.53
CA LYS A 49 5.62 10.31 -31.04
C LYS A 49 6.52 10.88 -29.92
N ILE A 50 5.92 11.44 -28.88
CA ILE A 50 6.63 12.03 -27.74
C ILE A 50 6.97 10.94 -26.71
N THR A 51 6.01 10.09 -26.35
CA THR A 51 6.20 9.05 -25.32
C THR A 51 6.93 7.81 -25.82
N GLY A 52 6.92 7.57 -27.14
CA GLY A 52 7.51 6.42 -27.78
C GLY A 52 6.59 5.19 -27.82
N SER A 53 6.79 4.35 -28.83
CA SER A 53 6.00 3.13 -29.09
C SER A 53 6.15 2.06 -28.01
N ALA A 54 7.30 2.02 -27.32
CA ALA A 54 7.55 1.07 -26.24
C ALA A 54 6.56 1.25 -25.07
N GLN A 55 6.22 2.49 -24.71
CA GLN A 55 5.27 2.76 -23.62
C GLN A 55 3.84 2.38 -24.01
N TYR A 56 3.46 2.65 -25.25
CA TYR A 56 2.18 2.22 -25.80
C TYR A 56 2.03 0.69 -25.76
N GLN A 57 3.01 -0.03 -26.31
CA GLN A 57 3.00 -1.50 -26.34
C GLN A 57 2.92 -2.10 -24.94
N LYS A 58 3.67 -1.53 -23.99
CA LYS A 58 3.65 -1.94 -22.59
C LYS A 58 2.28 -1.73 -21.94
N SER A 59 1.62 -0.59 -22.19
CA SER A 59 0.29 -0.30 -21.65
C SER A 59 -0.78 -1.23 -22.21
N ILE A 60 -0.69 -1.57 -23.51
CA ILE A 60 -1.56 -2.59 -24.13
C ILE A 60 -1.34 -3.97 -23.48
N GLN A 61 -0.09 -4.35 -23.20
CA GLN A 61 0.23 -5.64 -22.60
C GLN A 61 -0.32 -5.79 -21.17
N LEU A 62 -0.27 -4.73 -20.37
CA LEU A 62 -0.67 -4.75 -18.96
C LEU A 62 -2.18 -4.82 -18.75
N LYS A 63 -2.98 -4.41 -19.75
CA LYS A 63 -4.46 -4.47 -19.79
C LYS A 63 -5.21 -3.71 -18.71
N SER A 64 -4.61 -3.38 -17.56
CA SER A 64 -5.25 -2.65 -16.46
C SER A 64 -4.51 -1.34 -16.19
N TYR A 65 -5.24 -0.27 -15.93
CA TYR A 65 -4.67 1.06 -15.77
C TYR A 65 -5.54 1.94 -14.86
N LEU A 66 -4.88 2.89 -14.19
CA LEU A 66 -5.56 4.03 -13.58
C LEU A 66 -5.75 5.11 -14.64
N TRP A 67 -6.99 5.57 -14.75
CA TRP A 67 -7.42 6.58 -15.71
C TRP A 67 -8.13 7.72 -15.00
N SER A 68 -7.86 8.94 -15.42
CA SER A 68 -8.57 10.12 -14.94
C SER A 68 -8.67 11.13 -16.07
N GLU A 69 -9.84 11.74 -16.23
CA GLU A 69 -10.09 12.83 -17.18
C GLU A 69 -10.93 13.91 -16.48
N PHE A 70 -10.43 15.13 -16.45
CA PHE A 70 -11.08 16.24 -15.73
C PHE A 70 -10.67 17.60 -16.31
N PRO A 71 -11.56 18.61 -16.23
CA PRO A 71 -11.19 19.98 -16.52
C PRO A 71 -10.37 20.58 -15.37
N ALA A 72 -9.37 21.40 -15.69
CA ALA A 72 -8.60 22.15 -14.71
C ALA A 72 -8.50 23.64 -15.10
N PRO A 73 -8.76 24.57 -14.17
CA PRO A 73 -8.65 25.99 -14.48
C PRO A 73 -7.21 26.35 -14.84
N LYS A 74 -7.03 27.22 -15.85
CA LYS A 74 -5.68 27.70 -16.25
C LYS A 74 -4.99 28.52 -15.16
N LYS A 75 -5.78 29.16 -14.30
CA LYS A 75 -5.28 29.96 -13.18
C LYS A 75 -4.68 29.01 -12.13
N ASP A 76 -3.45 29.28 -11.71
CA ASP A 76 -2.71 28.51 -10.71
C ASP A 76 -2.49 27.02 -11.08
N PHE A 77 -2.59 26.68 -12.38
CA PHE A 77 -2.34 25.33 -12.88
C PHE A 77 -0.87 24.95 -12.70
N ASN A 78 -0.63 23.88 -11.95
CA ASN A 78 0.70 23.32 -11.76
C ASN A 78 0.68 21.82 -12.09
N GLU A 79 1.12 21.50 -13.30
CA GLU A 79 1.10 20.13 -13.83
C GLU A 79 1.94 19.16 -12.99
N LYS A 80 3.02 19.65 -12.37
CA LYS A 80 3.91 18.81 -11.56
C LYS A 80 3.26 18.41 -10.24
N ILE A 81 2.59 19.34 -9.59
CA ILE A 81 1.85 19.08 -8.34
C ILE A 81 0.70 18.10 -8.62
N ILE A 82 -0.08 18.34 -9.68
CA ILE A 82 -1.20 17.46 -10.06
C ILE A 82 -0.70 16.05 -10.39
N LEU A 83 0.36 15.92 -11.20
CA LEU A 83 0.96 14.62 -11.53
C LEU A 83 1.51 13.92 -10.27
N ALA A 84 2.19 14.64 -9.38
CA ALA A 84 2.69 14.07 -8.12
C ALA A 84 1.54 13.56 -7.24
N HIS A 85 0.43 14.31 -7.16
CA HIS A 85 -0.77 13.91 -6.42
C HIS A 85 -1.41 12.64 -7.02
N LEU A 86 -1.60 12.58 -8.34
CA LEU A 86 -2.15 11.39 -9.02
C LEU A 86 -1.26 10.15 -8.87
N LEU A 87 0.07 10.32 -8.90
CA LEU A 87 1.02 9.26 -8.60
C LEU A 87 0.95 8.81 -7.13
N LYS A 88 0.69 9.74 -6.19
CA LYS A 88 0.43 9.41 -4.78
C LYS A 88 -0.85 8.59 -4.62
N LEU A 89 -1.94 8.94 -5.31
CA LEU A 89 -3.16 8.14 -5.33
C LEU A 89 -2.89 6.73 -5.87
N SER A 90 -2.06 6.61 -6.92
CA SER A 90 -1.65 5.30 -7.45
C SER A 90 -1.00 4.43 -6.37
N THR A 91 -0.07 4.98 -5.58
CA THR A 91 0.57 4.23 -4.48
C THR A 91 -0.38 3.88 -3.34
N ILE A 92 -1.35 4.75 -3.02
CA ILE A 92 -2.37 4.46 -2.01
C ILE A 92 -3.21 3.25 -2.47
N PHE A 93 -3.59 3.20 -3.74
CA PHE A 93 -4.32 2.08 -4.30
C PHE A 93 -3.53 0.77 -4.22
N SER A 94 -2.23 0.77 -4.54
CA SER A 94 -1.40 -0.43 -4.37
C SER A 94 -1.44 -0.95 -2.93
N ASN A 95 -1.35 -0.08 -1.93
CA ASN A 95 -1.39 -0.46 -0.51
C ASN A 95 -2.78 -0.92 -0.08
N ALA A 96 -3.83 -0.28 -0.56
CA ALA A 96 -5.20 -0.72 -0.34
C ALA A 96 -5.45 -2.13 -0.88
N ALA A 97 -4.99 -2.42 -2.11
CA ALA A 97 -5.09 -3.76 -2.70
C ALA A 97 -4.31 -4.82 -1.88
N TRP A 98 -3.21 -4.44 -1.23
CA TRP A 98 -2.46 -5.33 -0.33
C TRP A 98 -3.17 -5.62 0.97
N ILE A 99 -4.04 -4.73 1.46
CA ILE A 99 -4.87 -5.06 2.62
C ILE A 99 -5.85 -6.19 2.30
N VAL A 100 -6.29 -6.32 1.05
CA VAL A 100 -7.20 -7.41 0.64
C VAL A 100 -6.47 -8.75 0.58
N LYS A 101 -5.29 -8.80 -0.07
CA LYS A 101 -4.47 -10.02 -0.15
C LYS A 101 -3.04 -9.75 -0.60
N ASP A 102 -2.17 -10.75 -0.47
CA ASP A 102 -0.77 -10.64 -0.88
C ASP A 102 -0.66 -10.50 -2.40
N ASN A 103 0.08 -9.50 -2.85
CA ASN A 103 0.21 -9.14 -4.25
C ASN A 103 1.42 -8.22 -4.50
N SER A 104 1.77 -8.07 -5.78
CA SER A 104 2.81 -7.15 -6.26
C SER A 104 2.24 -5.97 -7.08
N VAL A 105 0.99 -5.56 -6.79
CA VAL A 105 0.28 -4.47 -7.50
C VAL A 105 1.07 -3.19 -7.40
N ARG A 106 1.49 -2.65 -8.54
CA ARG A 106 2.45 -1.54 -8.58
C ARG A 106 2.35 -0.70 -9.84
N PHE A 107 3.00 0.46 -9.80
CA PHE A 107 3.05 1.43 -10.88
C PHE A 107 4.50 1.81 -11.20
N GLU A 108 4.77 2.07 -12.47
CA GLU A 108 6.12 2.47 -12.90
C GLU A 108 6.10 3.90 -13.45
N LEU A 109 5.62 4.12 -14.66
CA LEU A 109 5.60 5.43 -15.29
C LEU A 109 4.16 5.92 -15.45
N GLY A 110 3.83 7.02 -14.78
CA GLY A 110 2.57 7.73 -14.98
C GLY A 110 2.74 8.82 -16.02
N HIS A 111 1.73 8.94 -16.90
CA HIS A 111 1.67 9.95 -17.94
C HIS A 111 0.51 10.91 -17.66
N PHE A 112 0.78 12.20 -17.69
CA PHE A 112 -0.21 13.25 -17.53
C PHE A 112 -0.15 14.19 -18.73
N GLN A 113 -1.24 14.27 -19.47
CA GLN A 113 -1.37 15.20 -20.58
C GLN A 113 -2.44 16.25 -20.29
N TYR A 114 -2.28 17.42 -20.89
CA TYR A 114 -3.29 18.46 -20.85
C TYR A 114 -3.32 19.24 -22.16
N THR A 115 -4.51 19.71 -22.54
CA THR A 115 -4.72 20.49 -23.77
C THR A 115 -5.65 21.66 -23.54
N ASP A 116 -5.41 22.77 -24.24
CA ASP A 116 -6.35 23.90 -24.34
C ASP A 116 -7.10 23.97 -25.67
N GLY A 117 -7.13 22.84 -26.39
CA GLY A 117 -7.72 22.71 -27.72
C GLY A 117 -6.82 23.17 -28.87
N LYS A 118 -5.71 23.86 -28.59
CA LYS A 118 -4.72 24.26 -29.61
C LYS A 118 -3.40 23.51 -29.48
N PHE A 119 -2.91 23.38 -28.25
CA PHE A 119 -1.68 22.66 -27.96
C PHE A 119 -1.98 21.47 -27.05
N VAL A 120 -1.16 20.43 -27.17
CA VAL A 120 -1.16 19.30 -26.25
C VAL A 120 0.22 19.19 -25.63
N THR A 121 0.27 19.11 -24.32
CA THR A 121 1.49 18.91 -23.54
C THR A 121 1.36 17.61 -22.78
N ILE A 122 2.47 16.88 -22.66
CA ILE A 122 2.54 15.66 -21.85
C ILE A 122 3.75 15.70 -20.94
N HIS A 123 3.53 15.29 -19.70
CA HIS A 123 4.54 15.09 -18.68
C HIS A 123 4.49 13.65 -18.23
N SER A 124 5.64 13.11 -17.86
CA SER A 124 5.74 11.76 -17.33
C SER A 124 6.61 11.79 -16.10
N ASN A 125 6.21 11.08 -15.06
CA ASN A 125 6.99 10.97 -13.84
C ASN A 125 6.73 9.62 -13.18
N ILE A 126 7.63 9.26 -12.27
CA ILE A 126 7.59 8.03 -11.50
C ILE A 126 7.53 8.38 -10.02
N ARG A 127 6.64 7.69 -9.29
CA ARG A 127 6.79 7.52 -7.85
C ARG A 127 7.26 6.09 -7.65
N HIS A 128 8.48 5.90 -7.14
CA HIS A 128 9.10 4.58 -7.04
C HIS A 128 8.20 3.63 -6.23
N SER A 129 7.45 2.78 -6.93
CA SER A 129 6.58 1.77 -6.34
C SER A 129 7.03 0.41 -6.85
N LEU A 130 8.21 -0.04 -6.44
CA LEU A 130 8.72 -1.36 -6.82
C LEU A 130 8.12 -2.46 -5.94
N TYR A 131 6.81 -2.42 -5.73
CA TYR A 131 6.16 -3.32 -4.79
C TYR A 131 6.29 -4.78 -5.23
N THR A 132 6.53 -5.63 -4.25
CA THR A 132 6.65 -7.08 -4.37
C THR A 132 5.72 -7.77 -3.36
N ASN A 133 5.41 -9.04 -3.61
CA ASN A 133 4.64 -9.86 -2.66
C ASN A 133 5.44 -10.11 -1.36
N CYS A 134 4.88 -10.86 -0.42
CA CYS A 134 5.54 -11.15 0.86
C CYS A 134 6.90 -11.87 0.73
N LEU A 135 7.19 -12.47 -0.43
CA LEU A 135 8.44 -13.19 -0.72
C LEU A 135 9.47 -12.39 -1.50
N GLY A 136 9.13 -11.18 -1.95
CA GLY A 136 10.00 -10.37 -2.80
C GLY A 136 9.79 -10.59 -4.30
N ASP A 137 8.79 -11.38 -4.70
CA ASP A 137 8.53 -11.69 -6.10
C ASP A 137 7.52 -10.71 -6.73
N LYS A 138 7.62 -10.54 -8.06
CA LYS A 138 6.74 -9.69 -8.87
C LYS A 138 5.80 -10.55 -9.71
N GLU A 139 4.75 -11.05 -9.06
CA GLU A 139 3.76 -11.93 -9.69
C GLU A 139 2.47 -11.19 -10.06
N VAL A 140 1.82 -11.64 -11.13
CA VAL A 140 0.48 -11.17 -11.51
C VAL A 140 -0.54 -11.86 -10.61
N THR A 141 -1.41 -11.06 -9.99
CA THR A 141 -2.46 -11.54 -9.08
C THR A 141 -3.82 -11.21 -9.67
N ASN A 142 -4.67 -12.23 -9.80
CA ASN A 142 -6.06 -12.06 -10.22
C ASN A 142 -6.89 -11.49 -9.07
N PHE A 143 -7.66 -10.43 -9.31
CA PHE A 143 -8.64 -9.90 -8.36
C PHE A 143 -10.04 -10.16 -8.87
N SER A 144 -10.96 -10.42 -7.94
CA SER A 144 -12.40 -10.48 -8.17
C SER A 144 -13.05 -9.12 -7.90
N GLU A 145 -14.29 -8.95 -8.35
CA GLU A 145 -15.05 -7.71 -8.16
C GLU A 145 -15.23 -7.36 -6.67
N PRO A 146 -15.63 -8.29 -5.77
CA PRO A 146 -15.72 -7.97 -4.34
C PRO A 146 -14.39 -7.54 -3.73
N GLU A 147 -13.28 -8.15 -4.14
CA GLU A 147 -11.94 -7.80 -3.66
C GLU A 147 -11.53 -6.39 -4.11
N ILE A 148 -11.90 -5.96 -5.32
CA ILE A 148 -11.68 -4.58 -5.76
C ILE A 148 -12.56 -3.61 -5.00
N THR A 149 -13.84 -3.91 -4.79
CA THR A 149 -14.74 -3.07 -3.99
C THR A 149 -14.20 -2.90 -2.56
N GLU A 150 -13.63 -3.96 -1.99
CA GLU A 150 -12.97 -3.91 -0.68
C GLU A 150 -11.69 -3.05 -0.72
N ALA A 151 -10.86 -3.20 -1.76
CA ALA A 151 -9.69 -2.33 -1.98
C ALA A 151 -10.08 -0.85 -2.11
N ILE A 152 -11.21 -0.51 -2.73
CA ILE A 152 -11.71 0.87 -2.83
C ILE A 152 -12.04 1.43 -1.43
N LYS A 153 -12.64 0.62 -0.54
CA LYS A 153 -12.90 1.04 0.85
C LYS A 153 -11.59 1.36 1.58
N TYR A 154 -10.60 0.49 1.46
CA TYR A 154 -9.27 0.72 2.06
C TYR A 154 -8.53 1.91 1.41
N PHE A 155 -8.73 2.15 0.12
CA PHE A 155 -8.21 3.32 -0.56
C PHE A 155 -8.75 4.60 0.06
N ASN A 156 -10.08 4.70 0.24
CA ASN A 156 -10.73 5.86 0.84
C ASN A 156 -10.24 6.11 2.27
N PHE A 157 -10.07 5.04 3.06
CA PHE A 157 -9.49 5.12 4.39
C PHE A 157 -8.08 5.74 4.39
N PHE A 158 -7.16 5.21 3.57
CA PHE A 158 -5.79 5.72 3.50
C PHE A 158 -5.71 7.11 2.86
N PHE A 159 -6.59 7.43 1.91
CA PHE A 159 -6.70 8.76 1.33
C PHE A 159 -7.07 9.79 2.40
N ASN A 160 -8.12 9.53 3.18
CA ASN A 160 -8.57 10.41 4.27
C ASN A 160 -7.52 10.57 5.38
N LEU A 161 -6.73 9.52 5.65
CA LEU A 161 -5.59 9.65 6.55
C LEU A 161 -4.55 10.64 6.01
N LYS A 162 -4.29 10.64 4.69
CA LYS A 162 -3.23 11.45 4.07
C LYS A 162 -3.66 12.85 3.61
N SER A 163 -4.94 13.11 3.41
CA SER A 163 -5.47 14.42 2.98
C SER A 163 -5.36 15.52 4.06
N SER A 164 -5.06 15.15 5.30
CA SER A 164 -4.88 16.08 6.43
C SER A 164 -3.52 16.79 6.49
N ILE A 165 -2.60 16.54 5.56
CA ILE A 165 -1.25 17.14 5.55
C ILE A 165 -0.99 17.71 4.15
N ASP A 166 -0.55 18.97 4.11
CA ASP A 166 -0.12 19.66 2.89
C ASP A 166 0.87 18.78 2.12
N ASP A 167 0.61 18.54 0.82
CA ASP A 167 1.38 17.64 -0.05
C ASP A 167 2.86 18.08 -0.23
N SER A 168 3.22 19.22 0.36
CA SER A 168 4.56 19.82 0.38
C SER A 168 5.47 19.25 1.48
N GLU A 169 4.93 18.63 2.54
CA GLU A 169 5.75 18.10 3.64
C GLU A 169 6.19 16.64 3.40
N PRO A 170 7.47 16.31 3.66
CA PRO A 170 7.94 14.93 3.56
C PRO A 170 7.15 14.01 4.50
N GLU A 171 6.80 12.81 4.03
CA GLU A 171 6.16 11.78 4.85
C GLU A 171 7.13 11.35 5.96
N MET A 172 7.02 11.96 7.15
CA MET A 172 7.95 11.75 8.25
C MET A 172 7.31 10.96 9.40
N THR A 173 8.10 10.08 10.02
CA THR A 173 7.73 9.34 11.24
C THR A 173 7.88 10.23 12.49
N HIS A 174 7.20 11.37 12.54
CA HIS A 174 7.19 12.22 13.73
C HIS A 174 6.30 11.64 14.83
N ALA A 175 6.61 11.92 16.10
CA ALA A 175 5.83 11.46 17.25
C ALA A 175 4.36 11.97 17.23
N GLN A 176 4.14 13.10 16.57
CA GLN A 176 2.81 13.71 16.39
C GLN A 176 1.97 13.00 15.32
N ALA A 177 2.57 12.19 14.44
CA ALA A 177 1.83 11.37 13.51
C ALA A 177 1.16 10.20 14.25
N ASN A 178 -0.12 9.96 13.93
CA ASN A 178 -0.86 8.87 14.54
C ASN A 178 -0.23 7.50 14.23
N ARG A 179 -0.57 6.50 15.04
CA ARG A 179 0.04 5.16 14.98
C ARG A 179 -0.14 4.50 13.60
N ILE A 180 -1.29 4.70 12.96
CA ILE A 180 -1.58 4.14 11.63
C ILE A 180 -0.70 4.79 10.56
N LYS A 181 -0.53 6.12 10.56
CA LYS A 181 0.35 6.83 9.62
C LYS A 181 1.80 6.33 9.72
N ARG A 182 2.31 6.15 10.94
CA ARG A 182 3.66 5.61 11.17
C ARG A 182 3.78 4.15 10.71
N ALA A 183 2.77 3.32 11.01
CA ALA A 183 2.75 1.94 10.54
C ALA A 183 2.70 1.85 9.01
N TYR A 184 1.87 2.67 8.36
CA TYR A 184 1.75 2.76 6.91
C TYR A 184 3.09 3.09 6.26
N TYR A 185 3.86 4.03 6.79
CA TYR A 185 5.20 4.35 6.27
C TYR A 185 6.11 3.11 6.22
N PHE A 186 6.14 2.32 7.29
CA PHE A 186 6.95 1.09 7.34
C PHE A 186 6.39 -0.01 6.42
N ILE A 187 5.08 -0.12 6.29
CA ILE A 187 4.43 -1.07 5.35
C ILE A 187 4.81 -0.71 3.92
N ASP A 188 4.66 0.55 3.53
CA ASP A 188 4.99 1.06 2.21
C ASP A 188 6.46 0.77 1.86
N SER A 189 7.36 1.05 2.82
CA SER A 189 8.79 0.75 2.70
C SER A 189 9.07 -0.75 2.60
N ALA A 190 8.39 -1.59 3.39
CA ALA A 190 8.56 -3.04 3.36
C ALA A 190 8.18 -3.61 1.99
N ARG A 191 7.09 -3.12 1.41
CA ARG A 191 6.59 -3.62 0.13
C ARG A 191 7.54 -3.34 -1.02
N THR A 192 8.36 -2.28 -0.97
CA THR A 192 9.38 -1.99 -1.99
C THR A 192 10.66 -2.81 -1.85
N SER A 193 10.83 -3.56 -0.75
CA SER A 193 11.99 -4.44 -0.56
C SER A 193 11.82 -5.78 -1.26
N PHE A 194 12.93 -6.38 -1.70
CA PHE A 194 12.97 -7.73 -2.28
C PHE A 194 13.42 -8.79 -1.27
N ASP A 195 14.11 -8.40 -0.20
CA ASP A 195 14.61 -9.33 0.80
C ASP A 195 13.55 -9.61 1.89
N ILE A 196 13.28 -10.90 2.14
CA ILE A 196 12.29 -11.33 3.14
C ILE A 196 12.67 -10.86 4.54
N GLY A 197 13.97 -10.88 4.88
CA GLY A 197 14.45 -10.42 6.18
C GLY A 197 14.20 -8.92 6.39
N THR A 198 14.51 -8.10 5.40
CA THR A 198 14.24 -6.66 5.41
C THR A 198 12.73 -6.37 5.48
N LYS A 199 11.91 -7.08 4.69
CA LYS A 199 10.43 -6.98 4.78
C LYS A 199 9.93 -7.23 6.19
N VAL A 200 10.33 -8.37 6.77
CA VAL A 200 9.94 -8.75 8.13
C VAL A 200 10.40 -7.70 9.15
N SER A 201 11.62 -7.17 9.01
CA SER A 201 12.11 -6.13 9.90
C SER A 201 11.26 -4.85 9.85
N LEU A 202 10.88 -4.42 8.66
CA LEU A 202 10.04 -3.22 8.47
C LEU A 202 8.60 -3.46 8.94
N TYR A 203 8.03 -4.64 8.69
CA TYR A 203 6.73 -5.02 9.25
C TYR A 203 6.74 -5.11 10.77
N CYS A 204 7.82 -5.55 11.41
CA CYS A 204 7.98 -5.45 12.87
C CYS A 204 7.93 -3.99 13.35
N SER A 205 8.56 -3.05 12.64
CA SER A 205 8.42 -1.62 12.97
C SER A 205 6.98 -1.13 12.81
N ALA A 206 6.21 -1.65 11.85
CA ALA A 206 4.78 -1.38 11.73
C ALA A 206 3.98 -1.96 12.91
N PHE A 207 4.23 -3.21 13.31
CA PHE A 207 3.64 -3.80 14.52
C PHE A 207 3.95 -2.96 15.77
N GLU A 208 5.19 -2.51 15.90
CA GLU A 208 5.61 -1.66 17.02
C GLU A 208 4.86 -0.31 17.01
N CYS A 209 4.65 0.30 15.85
CA CYS A 209 3.83 1.52 15.75
C CYS A 209 2.40 1.28 16.22
N LEU A 210 1.79 0.15 15.86
CA LEU A 210 0.40 -0.16 16.18
C LEU A 210 0.22 -0.60 17.64
N PHE A 211 1.13 -1.41 18.17
CA PHE A 211 0.89 -2.19 19.39
C PHE A 211 1.94 -2.00 20.49
N SER A 212 3.04 -1.28 20.27
CA SER A 212 4.02 -1.07 21.34
C SER A 212 3.44 -0.18 22.43
N ILE A 213 3.49 -0.73 23.64
CA ILE A 213 3.10 -0.08 24.90
C ILE A 213 4.35 0.23 25.74
N SER A 214 5.43 -0.54 25.60
CA SER A 214 6.68 -0.39 26.35
C SER A 214 7.89 -0.98 25.63
N ASN A 215 9.10 -0.51 25.98
CA ASN A 215 10.36 -1.01 25.41
C ASN A 215 10.93 -2.27 26.12
N SER A 216 10.43 -2.62 27.31
CA SER A 216 10.82 -3.85 28.01
C SER A 216 10.08 -5.07 27.47
N GLU A 217 10.78 -6.21 27.39
CA GLU A 217 10.22 -7.52 26.98
C GLU A 217 9.43 -7.49 25.66
N LEU A 218 9.87 -6.63 24.73
CA LEU A 218 9.13 -6.29 23.51
C LEU A 218 8.60 -7.51 22.76
N THR A 219 9.44 -8.52 22.55
CA THR A 219 9.04 -9.76 21.85
C THR A 219 7.89 -10.47 22.55
N HIS A 220 7.91 -10.60 23.89
CA HIS A 220 6.87 -11.30 24.63
C HIS A 220 5.57 -10.52 24.56
N ARG A 221 5.61 -9.25 25.00
CA ARG A 221 4.45 -8.37 25.10
C ARG A 221 3.78 -8.19 23.74
N LEU A 222 4.57 -7.94 22.70
CA LEU A 222 4.01 -7.74 21.38
C LEU A 222 3.40 -9.02 20.79
N SER A 223 4.03 -10.19 21.01
CA SER A 223 3.46 -11.46 20.56
C SER A 223 2.13 -11.76 21.26
N GLU A 224 2.05 -11.46 22.56
CA GLU A 224 0.85 -11.63 23.39
C GLU A 224 -0.26 -10.66 22.98
N THR A 225 0.05 -9.36 22.90
CA THR A 225 -0.90 -8.33 22.49
C THR A 225 -1.46 -8.59 21.10
N VAL A 226 -0.63 -8.96 20.11
CA VAL A 226 -1.11 -9.26 18.75
C VAL A 226 -1.98 -10.52 18.72
N ALA A 227 -1.62 -11.56 19.49
CA ALA A 227 -2.43 -12.77 19.61
C ALA A 227 -3.81 -12.48 20.23
N ASN A 228 -3.85 -11.77 21.35
CA ASN A 228 -5.08 -11.37 22.03
C ASN A 228 -5.91 -10.37 21.21
N PHE A 229 -5.24 -9.53 20.41
CA PHE A 229 -5.92 -8.61 19.51
C PHE A 229 -6.62 -9.34 18.37
N LEU A 230 -6.02 -10.36 17.77
CA LEU A 230 -6.59 -11.04 16.60
C LEU A 230 -7.60 -12.13 16.95
N GLU A 231 -7.30 -12.95 17.95
CA GLU A 231 -8.00 -14.22 18.17
C GLU A 231 -8.70 -14.25 19.53
N ASN A 232 -9.81 -15.00 19.60
CA ASN A 232 -10.54 -15.21 20.86
C ASN A 232 -10.22 -16.58 21.49
N SER A 233 -9.93 -17.60 20.69
CA SER A 233 -9.68 -18.95 21.20
C SER A 233 -8.23 -19.13 21.67
N PHE A 234 -8.04 -19.88 22.76
CA PHE A 234 -6.69 -20.15 23.30
C PHE A 234 -5.75 -20.80 22.26
N THR A 235 -6.28 -21.74 21.46
CA THR A 235 -5.49 -22.46 20.46
C THR A 235 -4.99 -21.53 19.35
N GLU A 236 -5.85 -20.66 18.84
CA GLU A 236 -5.49 -19.69 17.79
C GLU A 236 -4.56 -18.61 18.33
N LYS A 237 -4.85 -18.06 19.53
CA LYS A 237 -3.96 -17.13 20.24
C LYS A 237 -2.55 -17.71 20.38
N LYS A 238 -2.45 -18.97 20.82
CA LYS A 238 -1.15 -19.67 20.97
C LYS A 238 -0.42 -19.84 19.64
N ASP A 239 -1.13 -20.09 18.54
CA ASP A 239 -0.51 -20.17 17.21
C ASP A 239 0.05 -18.80 16.77
N ILE A 240 -0.74 -17.73 16.86
CA ILE A 240 -0.30 -16.36 16.53
C ILE A 240 0.90 -15.95 17.38
N TYR A 241 0.84 -16.19 18.69
CA TYR A 241 1.94 -15.90 19.61
C TYR A 241 3.25 -16.59 19.18
N ASN A 242 3.18 -17.87 18.82
CA ASN A 242 4.35 -18.64 18.38
C ASN A 242 4.89 -18.16 17.02
N LYS A 243 4.02 -17.73 16.11
CA LYS A 243 4.40 -17.12 14.84
C LYS A 243 5.11 -15.78 15.08
N MET A 244 4.54 -14.91 15.92
CA MET A 244 5.12 -13.61 16.28
C MET A 244 6.50 -13.75 16.93
N LYS A 245 6.72 -14.73 17.80
CA LYS A 245 8.06 -15.01 18.34
C LYS A 245 9.10 -15.34 17.26
N LYS A 246 8.74 -16.11 16.24
CA LYS A 246 9.64 -16.45 15.12
C LYS A 246 9.94 -15.23 14.26
N ILE A 247 8.92 -14.42 13.98
CA ILE A 247 9.00 -13.15 13.26
C ILE A 247 9.99 -12.21 13.98
N TYR A 248 9.82 -12.01 15.28
CA TYR A 248 10.72 -11.16 16.09
C TYR A 248 12.14 -11.70 16.19
N SER A 249 12.30 -13.03 16.30
CA SER A 249 13.64 -13.62 16.26
C SER A 249 14.34 -13.35 14.92
N LEU A 250 13.62 -13.33 13.80
CA LEU A 250 14.19 -12.99 12.50
C LEU A 250 14.55 -11.50 12.43
N ARG A 251 13.64 -10.61 12.83
CA ARG A 251 13.90 -9.16 12.90
C ARG A 251 15.14 -8.85 13.72
N SER A 252 15.25 -9.40 14.93
CA SER A 252 16.41 -9.22 15.80
C SER A 252 17.70 -9.63 15.09
N SER A 253 17.69 -10.73 14.35
CA SER A 253 18.87 -11.18 13.63
C SER A 253 19.29 -10.24 12.49
N ILE A 254 18.32 -9.66 11.77
CA ILE A 254 18.56 -8.70 10.70
C ILE A 254 19.02 -7.35 11.24
N THR A 255 18.31 -6.77 12.22
CA THR A 255 18.60 -5.43 12.73
C THR A 255 19.93 -5.33 13.47
N HIS A 256 20.38 -6.41 14.11
CA HIS A 256 21.68 -6.47 14.78
C HIS A 256 22.81 -6.98 13.86
N GLY A 257 22.55 -7.16 12.56
CA GLY A 257 23.58 -7.53 11.58
C GLY A 257 24.08 -8.97 11.68
N SER A 258 23.45 -9.83 12.49
CA SER A 258 23.86 -11.24 12.65
C SER A 258 23.54 -12.13 11.43
N GLY A 259 22.80 -11.59 10.45
CA GLY A 259 22.39 -12.29 9.24
C GLY A 259 21.30 -13.34 9.46
N ILE A 260 20.81 -13.96 8.38
CA ILE A 260 19.79 -15.01 8.46
C ILE A 260 20.45 -16.33 8.84
N LYS A 261 19.97 -16.97 9.91
CA LYS A 261 20.46 -18.27 10.38
C LYS A 261 20.39 -19.32 9.25
N ARG A 262 21.49 -20.07 9.04
CA ARG A 262 21.59 -21.12 8.00
C ARG A 262 20.43 -22.12 8.01
N ALA A 263 19.91 -22.46 9.19
CA ALA A 263 18.77 -23.36 9.35
C ALA A 263 17.44 -22.85 8.76
N LEU A 264 17.33 -21.54 8.46
CA LEU A 264 16.19 -20.94 7.77
C LEU A 264 16.34 -20.95 6.25
N LEU A 265 17.57 -21.10 5.75
CA LEU A 265 17.93 -21.14 4.33
C LEU A 265 17.96 -22.56 3.76
N THR A 266 17.89 -23.59 4.61
CA THR A 266 17.80 -24.99 4.16
C THR A 266 16.48 -25.25 3.43
N ASN A 267 16.46 -26.30 2.59
CA ASN A 267 15.28 -26.73 1.82
C ASN A 267 14.65 -25.56 1.02
N ASN A 268 15.44 -24.87 0.21
CA ASN A 268 15.00 -23.74 -0.60
C ASN A 268 14.30 -22.64 0.24
N SER A 269 14.84 -22.37 1.42
CA SER A 269 14.37 -21.33 2.34
C SER A 269 12.89 -21.47 2.77
N LEU A 270 12.32 -22.68 2.78
CA LEU A 270 10.91 -22.91 3.13
C LEU A 270 10.50 -22.30 4.48
N LYS A 271 11.37 -22.39 5.50
CA LYS A 271 11.09 -21.81 6.82
C LYS A 271 11.11 -20.29 6.79
N LEU A 272 12.06 -19.67 6.08
CA LEU A 272 12.11 -18.23 5.90
C LEU A 272 10.86 -17.72 5.15
N LYS A 273 10.50 -18.38 4.04
CA LYS A 273 9.29 -18.05 3.26
C LYS A 273 8.02 -18.17 4.11
N LYS A 274 7.94 -19.17 4.98
CA LYS A 274 6.83 -19.30 5.94
C LYS A 274 6.78 -18.13 6.92
N ILE A 275 7.91 -17.72 7.49
CA ILE A 275 7.97 -16.55 8.38
C ILE A 275 7.52 -15.27 7.64
N GLY A 276 7.97 -15.07 6.40
CA GLY A 276 7.56 -13.93 5.56
C GLY A 276 6.04 -13.88 5.36
N ARG A 277 5.43 -15.02 4.95
CA ARG A 277 3.98 -15.16 4.78
C ARG A 277 3.20 -14.95 6.08
N ASP A 278 3.66 -15.57 7.17
CA ASP A 278 3.02 -15.43 8.48
C ASP A 278 3.06 -13.95 8.93
N CYS A 279 4.19 -13.27 8.74
CA CYS A 279 4.36 -11.86 9.11
C CYS A 279 3.42 -10.93 8.33
N ASP A 280 3.44 -11.05 7.00
CA ASP A 280 2.60 -10.28 6.09
C ASP A 280 1.10 -10.48 6.38
N ASN A 281 0.67 -11.74 6.50
CA ASN A 281 -0.73 -12.08 6.78
C ASN A 281 -1.20 -11.59 8.15
N ILE A 282 -0.39 -11.75 9.21
CA ILE A 282 -0.76 -11.28 10.55
C ILE A 282 -0.91 -9.75 10.56
N LEU A 283 0.01 -9.01 9.91
CA LEU A 283 -0.05 -7.55 9.88
C LEU A 283 -1.27 -7.07 9.10
N ARG A 284 -1.57 -7.70 7.97
CA ARG A 284 -2.77 -7.43 7.17
C ARG A 284 -4.03 -7.60 8.00
N ARG A 285 -4.20 -8.74 8.66
CA ARG A 285 -5.36 -9.03 9.53
C ARG A 285 -5.51 -8.02 10.66
N CYS A 286 -4.40 -7.53 11.22
CA CYS A 286 -4.45 -6.47 12.21
C CYS A 286 -5.05 -5.18 11.64
N LEU A 287 -4.63 -4.77 10.44
CA LEU A 287 -5.14 -3.57 9.78
C LEU A 287 -6.58 -3.74 9.33
N GLU A 288 -6.94 -4.88 8.73
CA GLU A 288 -8.32 -5.22 8.39
C GLU A 288 -9.24 -5.03 9.60
N LYS A 289 -8.86 -5.59 10.75
CA LYS A 289 -9.62 -5.47 12.00
C LYS A 289 -9.72 -4.03 12.51
N ILE A 290 -8.64 -3.24 12.42
CA ILE A 290 -8.65 -1.83 12.83
C ILE A 290 -9.60 -1.03 11.92
N ILE A 291 -9.52 -1.23 10.60
CA ILE A 291 -10.27 -0.45 9.61
C ILE A 291 -11.75 -0.85 9.58
N ALA A 292 -12.08 -2.11 9.86
CA ALA A 292 -13.45 -2.60 9.86
C ALA A 292 -14.27 -2.17 11.09
N ASP A 293 -13.63 -1.65 12.13
CA ASP A 293 -14.27 -1.20 13.37
C ASP A 293 -14.08 0.31 13.54
N ASP A 294 -15.15 1.08 13.42
CA ASP A 294 -15.13 2.55 13.54
C ASP A 294 -14.58 3.02 14.90
N THR A 295 -14.81 2.25 15.97
CA THR A 295 -14.31 2.57 17.31
C THR A 295 -12.80 2.41 17.36
N LEU A 296 -12.27 1.30 16.82
CA LEU A 296 -10.82 1.10 16.72
C LEU A 296 -10.19 2.13 15.78
N THR A 297 -10.82 2.41 14.65
CA THR A 297 -10.37 3.42 13.69
C THR A 297 -10.23 4.79 14.34
N SER A 298 -11.26 5.27 15.05
CA SER A 298 -11.19 6.55 15.78
C SER A 298 -10.07 6.51 16.82
N MET A 299 -10.04 5.46 17.65
CA MET A 299 -9.06 5.31 18.72
C MET A 299 -7.62 5.39 18.20
N TYR A 300 -7.31 4.70 17.09
CA TYR A 300 -5.98 4.72 16.48
C TYR A 300 -5.68 6.02 15.71
N SER A 301 -6.69 6.73 15.25
CA SER A 301 -6.57 7.98 14.47
C SER A 301 -6.36 9.20 15.36
N ASP A 302 -7.01 9.25 16.52
CA ASP A 302 -7.02 10.36 17.48
C ASP A 302 -5.68 10.56 18.23
N ASN A 303 -4.72 9.65 18.00
CA ASN A 303 -3.36 9.65 18.57
C ASN A 303 -3.32 9.74 20.12
N ASN A 304 -4.41 9.37 20.80
CA ASN A 304 -4.46 9.31 22.26
C ASN A 304 -3.82 8.00 22.74
N ASN A 305 -2.53 8.09 23.08
CA ASN A 305 -1.74 6.94 23.49
C ASN A 305 -2.25 6.26 24.77
N ASP A 306 -2.89 6.99 25.68
CA ASP A 306 -3.34 6.44 26.97
C ASP A 306 -4.55 5.54 26.77
N ILE A 307 -5.49 5.94 25.90
CA ILE A 307 -6.67 5.14 25.56
C ILE A 307 -6.25 3.83 24.89
N ILE A 308 -5.37 3.91 23.88
CA ILE A 308 -4.85 2.73 23.17
C ILE A 308 -4.10 1.81 24.14
N THR A 309 -3.25 2.39 25.00
CA THR A 309 -2.49 1.62 25.98
C THR A 309 -3.40 0.89 26.95
N THR A 310 -4.45 1.55 27.44
CA THR A 310 -5.44 0.95 28.33
C THR A 310 -6.17 -0.19 27.62
N TYR A 311 -6.70 0.06 26.42
CA TYR A 311 -7.37 -0.96 25.61
C TYR A 311 -6.51 -2.19 25.36
N LEU A 312 -5.26 -2.01 24.93
CA LEU A 312 -4.34 -3.11 24.67
C LEU A 312 -3.92 -3.85 25.95
N THR A 313 -3.88 -3.14 27.09
CA THR A 313 -3.62 -3.77 28.39
C THR A 313 -4.80 -4.64 28.80
N ASP A 314 -6.03 -4.14 28.67
CA ASP A 314 -7.25 -4.88 29.01
C ASP A 314 -7.41 -6.15 28.16
N LEU A 315 -6.98 -6.12 26.89
CA LEU A 315 -6.95 -7.32 26.04
C LEU A 315 -6.09 -8.44 26.60
N ASN A 316 -5.03 -8.12 27.34
CA ASN A 316 -4.12 -9.12 27.90
C ASN A 316 -4.65 -9.75 29.20
N PHE A 317 -5.71 -9.20 29.79
CA PHE A 317 -6.36 -9.72 31.00
C PHE A 317 -7.73 -10.35 30.75
N LYS A 318 -8.12 -10.51 29.47
CA LYS A 318 -9.34 -11.23 29.03
C LYS A 318 -9.05 -12.69 28.67
#